data_AF-A0A1S4C4F5-F1
#
_entry.id   AF-A0A1S4C4F5-F1
#
_cell.length_a   1.000
_cell.length_b   1.000
_cell.length_c   1.000
_cell.angle_alpha   90.00
_cell.angle_beta   90.00
_cell.angle_gamma   90.00
#
_symmetry.space_group_name_H-M   'P 1'
#
loop_
_entity.id
_entity.type
_entity.pdbx_description
1 polymer ?
#
loop_
_entity_poly.entity_id
_entity_poly.type
_entity_poly.pdbx_seq_one_letter_code
_entity_poly.pdbx_strand_id
1 'polypeptide(L)'
;MAASSGVGILWQSNFTQCQRPTLVFSTSPRRCIPCYSSTATTIRMTVSVGEKQKTFTLQKSEEAFNKAKELMPGGVNSPVRAFKSVGGQPVVIDSVKGSHMWDIDGNEYIDYVGSWGPAIIGNADDEVYFFALTPYLDENLDNHHSFPWPRPLAGLPAFC
;
A
#
# COMPACT_ATOMS: atom_id res chain seq x y z
N MET A 1 -22.08 -31.10 27.36
CA MET A 1 -20.75 -31.72 27.46
C MET A 1 -20.27 -32.01 26.05
N ALA A 2 -19.36 -31.21 25.51
CA ALA A 2 -18.76 -31.44 24.21
C ALA A 2 -17.26 -31.08 24.32
N ALA A 3 -16.42 -32.10 24.21
CA ALA A 3 -14.97 -31.98 24.26
C ALA A 3 -14.45 -31.74 22.85
N SER A 4 -13.81 -30.59 22.60
CA SER A 4 -13.08 -30.33 21.37
C SER A 4 -11.61 -30.69 21.57
N SER A 5 -11.21 -31.82 21.01
CA SER A 5 -9.83 -32.30 20.92
C SER A 5 -9.03 -31.46 19.93
N GLY A 6 -8.16 -30.58 20.45
CA GLY A 6 -7.19 -29.85 19.65
C GLY A 6 -5.94 -30.68 19.38
N VAL A 7 -5.70 -31.03 18.12
CA VAL A 7 -4.45 -31.66 17.66
C VAL A 7 -3.36 -30.59 17.62
N GLY A 8 -2.44 -30.64 18.59
CA GLY A 8 -1.25 -29.77 18.62
C GLY A 8 -0.13 -30.36 17.78
N ILE A 9 0.21 -29.70 16.66
CA ILE A 9 1.41 -30.01 15.88
C ILE A 9 2.61 -29.45 16.66
N LEU A 10 3.39 -30.37 17.24
CA LEU A 10 4.61 -30.07 17.99
C LEU A 10 5.76 -29.81 17.02
N TRP A 11 6.13 -28.55 16.81
CA TRP A 11 7.34 -28.19 16.04
C TRP A 11 8.55 -28.20 16.99
N GLN A 12 9.31 -29.31 16.97
CA GLN A 12 10.58 -29.42 17.69
C GLN A 12 11.68 -28.70 16.91
N SER A 13 12.13 -27.54 17.39
CA SER A 13 13.36 -26.91 16.92
C SER A 13 14.56 -27.56 17.62
N ASN A 14 15.31 -28.37 16.88
CA ASN A 14 16.61 -28.91 17.31
C ASN A 14 17.63 -27.76 17.37
N PHE A 15 17.87 -27.22 18.56
CA PHE A 15 19.00 -26.34 18.82
C PHE A 15 20.26 -27.18 18.96
N THR A 16 21.07 -27.21 17.91
CA THR A 16 22.38 -27.85 17.89
C THR A 16 23.29 -27.22 18.95
N GLN A 17 23.72 -28.04 19.90
CA GLN A 17 24.58 -27.71 21.00
C GLN A 17 26.03 -27.61 20.50
N CYS A 18 26.56 -26.39 20.29
CA CYS A 18 28.00 -26.19 20.09
C CYS A 18 28.68 -26.04 21.46
N GLN A 19 29.44 -27.06 21.84
CA GLN A 19 30.22 -27.08 23.08
C GLN A 19 31.38 -26.07 23.03
N ARG A 20 31.54 -25.33 24.13
CA ARG A 20 32.69 -24.43 24.37
C ARG A 20 33.92 -25.25 24.80
N PRO A 21 35.14 -24.87 24.38
CA PRO A 21 36.33 -25.38 25.01
C PRO A 21 36.58 -24.65 26.34
N THR A 22 36.90 -25.46 27.35
CA THR A 22 37.46 -25.11 28.66
C THR A 22 38.77 -24.34 28.52
N LEU A 23 39.05 -23.39 29.43
CA LEU A 23 40.32 -23.34 30.17
C LEU A 23 40.37 -22.24 31.26
N VAL A 24 40.81 -22.73 32.43
CA VAL A 24 41.52 -22.13 33.58
C VAL A 24 40.92 -21.12 34.57
N PHE A 25 41.26 -21.47 35.81
CA PHE A 25 40.99 -20.91 37.13
C PHE A 25 41.44 -19.45 37.32
N SER A 26 40.60 -18.68 38.02
CA SER A 26 41.04 -17.56 38.85
C SER A 26 40.21 -17.53 40.13
N THR A 27 40.90 -17.68 41.26
CA THR A 27 40.35 -17.70 42.61
C THR A 27 40.06 -16.27 43.08
N SER A 28 38.78 -15.90 43.16
CA SER A 28 38.33 -14.73 43.93
C SER A 28 36.95 -15.00 44.51
N PRO A 29 36.76 -14.94 45.84
CA PRO A 29 35.46 -15.20 46.45
C PRO A 29 34.59 -13.94 46.35
N ARG A 30 33.77 -13.82 45.31
CA ARG A 30 32.67 -12.86 45.31
C ARG A 30 31.39 -13.57 45.76
N ARG A 31 30.84 -13.06 46.86
CA ARG A 31 29.52 -13.39 47.43
C ARG A 31 28.48 -13.56 46.32
N CYS A 32 27.86 -14.72 46.26
CA CYS A 32 26.68 -14.94 45.44
C CYS A 32 25.46 -14.35 46.15
N ILE A 33 24.82 -13.38 45.51
CA ILE A 33 23.49 -12.87 45.88
C ILE A 33 22.47 -13.94 45.44
N PRO A 34 21.41 -14.25 46.21
CA PRO A 34 20.47 -15.27 45.81
C PRO A 34 19.74 -14.86 44.53
N CYS A 35 19.81 -15.72 43.50
CA CYS A 35 19.05 -15.57 42.27
C CYS A 35 17.56 -15.53 42.59
N TYR A 36 16.92 -14.40 42.32
CA TYR A 36 15.47 -14.26 42.36
C TYR A 36 14.89 -15.22 41.31
N SER A 37 14.14 -16.22 41.77
CA SER A 37 13.39 -17.15 40.93
C SER A 37 12.34 -16.36 40.15
N SER A 38 12.72 -15.86 38.98
CA SER A 38 11.80 -15.25 38.02
C SER A 38 10.90 -16.35 37.46
N THR A 39 9.68 -16.44 37.97
CA THR A 39 8.62 -17.21 37.33
C THR A 39 8.34 -16.58 35.97
N ALA A 40 8.74 -17.26 34.90
CA ALA A 40 8.50 -16.82 33.54
C ALA A 40 6.99 -16.96 33.21
N THR A 41 6.22 -15.92 33.50
CA THR A 41 4.82 -15.81 33.07
C THR A 41 4.79 -15.58 31.57
N THR A 42 4.48 -16.63 30.81
CA THR A 42 4.27 -16.53 29.36
C THR A 42 2.93 -15.86 29.10
N ILE A 43 2.95 -14.60 28.65
CA ILE A 43 1.76 -13.89 28.20
C ILE A 43 1.42 -14.38 26.78
N ARG A 44 0.34 -15.14 26.63
CA ARG A 44 -0.24 -15.45 25.32
C ARG A 44 -1.09 -14.27 24.85
N MET A 45 -0.59 -13.53 23.87
CA MET A 45 -1.39 -12.55 23.12
C MET A 45 -2.20 -13.30 22.06
N THR A 46 -3.50 -13.47 22.27
CA THR A 46 -4.43 -13.93 21.23
C THR A 46 -4.98 -12.72 20.49
N VAL A 47 -4.56 -12.51 19.24
CA VAL A 47 -5.14 -11.48 18.37
C VAL A 47 -6.37 -12.07 17.70
N SER A 48 -7.55 -11.62 18.13
CA SER A 48 -8.81 -11.90 17.44
C SER A 48 -8.92 -10.95 16.24
N VAL A 49 -8.53 -11.41 15.05
CA VAL A 49 -8.81 -10.68 13.81
C VAL A 49 -10.27 -10.92 13.47
N GLY A 50 -11.12 -9.92 13.69
CA GLY A 50 -12.49 -9.94 13.19
C GLY A 50 -12.48 -9.74 11.67
N GLU A 51 -12.73 -10.79 10.91
CA GLU A 51 -12.90 -10.71 9.46
C GLU A 51 -14.22 -10.02 9.15
N LYS A 52 -14.16 -8.73 8.82
CA LYS A 52 -15.32 -8.00 8.29
C LYS A 52 -15.39 -8.28 6.78
N GLN A 53 -16.31 -9.14 6.37
CA GLN A 53 -16.52 -9.48 4.96
C GLN A 53 -17.06 -8.23 4.21
N LYS A 54 -16.24 -7.62 3.35
CA LYS A 54 -16.66 -6.49 2.47
C LYS A 54 -17.48 -7.05 1.30
N THR A 55 -18.69 -6.53 1.11
CA THR A 55 -19.52 -6.84 -0.07
C THR A 55 -19.13 -5.90 -1.21
N PHE A 56 -18.71 -6.44 -2.35
CA PHE A 56 -18.36 -5.67 -3.55
C PHE A 56 -19.57 -5.53 -4.48
N THR A 57 -19.81 -4.32 -4.98
CA THR A 57 -20.90 -4.00 -5.93
C THR A 57 -20.36 -3.15 -7.07
N LEU A 58 -20.74 -3.41 -8.33
CA LEU A 58 -20.23 -2.70 -9.51
C LEU A 58 -21.35 -2.12 -10.40
N GLN A 59 -22.52 -1.85 -9.81
CA GLN A 59 -23.73 -1.47 -10.55
C GLN A 59 -23.58 -0.12 -11.26
N LYS A 60 -23.00 0.88 -10.58
CA LYS A 60 -22.80 2.20 -11.17
C LYS A 60 -21.73 2.15 -12.25
N SER A 61 -20.66 1.38 -12.03
CA SER A 61 -19.59 1.19 -13.01
C SER A 61 -20.11 0.59 -14.32
N GLU A 62 -21.02 -0.39 -14.23
CA GLU A 62 -21.69 -0.97 -15.39
C GLU A 62 -22.57 0.05 -16.13
N GLU A 63 -23.39 0.81 -15.40
CA GLU A 63 -24.24 1.86 -15.98
C GLU A 63 -23.41 2.93 -16.71
N ALA A 64 -22.33 3.39 -16.09
CA ALA A 64 -21.43 4.38 -16.67
C ALA A 64 -20.73 3.86 -17.93
N PHE A 65 -20.29 2.61 -17.93
CA PHE A 65 -19.67 2.02 -19.12
C PHE A 65 -20.67 1.79 -20.26
N ASN A 66 -21.91 1.42 -19.94
CA ASN A 66 -22.97 1.30 -20.93
C ASN A 66 -23.20 2.63 -21.66
N LYS A 67 -23.26 3.74 -20.92
CA LYS A 67 -23.29 5.10 -21.52
C LYS A 67 -22.02 5.42 -22.30
N ALA A 68 -20.84 5.06 -21.78
CA ALA A 68 -19.57 5.35 -22.45
C ALA A 68 -19.43 4.64 -23.80
N LYS A 69 -19.98 3.43 -23.96
CA LYS A 69 -19.98 2.68 -25.23
C LYS A 69 -20.70 3.40 -26.37
N GLU A 70 -21.68 4.24 -26.05
CA GLU A 70 -22.41 5.05 -27.05
C GLU A 70 -21.64 6.30 -27.46
N LEU A 71 -20.78 6.82 -26.57
CA LEU A 71 -20.02 8.05 -26.78
C LEU A 71 -18.63 7.80 -27.40
N MET A 72 -18.00 6.68 -27.07
CA MET A 72 -16.61 6.36 -27.46
C MET A 72 -16.52 4.94 -28.02
N PRO A 73 -15.69 4.70 -29.04
CA PRO A 73 -15.53 3.37 -29.62
C PRO A 73 -14.98 2.39 -28.57
N GLY A 74 -15.78 1.39 -28.21
CA GLY A 74 -15.43 0.42 -27.17
C GLY A 74 -15.54 0.95 -25.74
N GLY A 75 -16.16 2.12 -25.54
CA GLY A 75 -16.42 2.72 -24.23
C GLY A 75 -15.20 3.25 -23.48
N VAL A 76 -14.03 3.35 -24.14
CA VAL A 76 -12.76 3.71 -23.51
C VAL A 76 -11.86 4.54 -24.42
N ASN A 77 -10.98 5.35 -23.81
CA ASN A 77 -9.96 6.12 -24.51
C ASN A 77 -8.67 5.33 -24.83
N SER A 78 -8.53 4.10 -24.32
CA SER A 78 -7.39 3.23 -24.60
C SER A 78 -7.81 1.75 -24.51
N PRO A 79 -7.44 0.88 -25.46
CA PRO A 79 -7.95 -0.50 -25.55
C PRO A 79 -7.76 -1.35 -24.29
N VAL A 80 -6.65 -1.16 -23.57
CA VAL A 80 -6.35 -1.89 -22.32
C VAL A 80 -7.41 -1.64 -21.24
N ARG A 81 -8.04 -0.46 -21.25
CA ARG A 81 -9.06 -0.10 -20.25
C ARG A 81 -10.39 -0.81 -20.48
N ALA A 82 -10.60 -1.47 -21.62
CA ALA A 82 -11.84 -2.21 -21.91
C ALA A 82 -11.91 -3.59 -21.23
N PHE A 83 -10.84 -4.03 -20.54
CA PHE A 83 -10.79 -5.27 -19.76
C PHE A 83 -11.12 -6.55 -20.57
N LYS A 84 -11.00 -6.49 -21.91
CA LYS A 84 -11.30 -7.61 -22.81
C LYS A 84 -10.50 -8.88 -22.50
N SER A 85 -9.26 -8.74 -22.04
CA SER A 85 -8.38 -9.87 -21.73
C SER A 85 -8.73 -10.58 -20.41
N VAL A 86 -9.43 -9.91 -19.50
CA VAL A 86 -9.79 -10.46 -18.18
C VAL A 86 -11.25 -10.87 -18.06
N GLY A 87 -12.04 -10.68 -19.13
CA GLY A 87 -13.43 -11.15 -19.23
C GLY A 87 -14.42 -10.44 -18.29
N GLY A 88 -14.04 -9.27 -17.76
CA GLY A 88 -14.83 -8.51 -16.79
C GLY A 88 -15.27 -7.14 -17.32
N GLN A 89 -16.11 -6.48 -16.53
CA GLN A 89 -16.59 -5.13 -16.77
C GLN A 89 -15.56 -4.12 -16.22
N PRO A 90 -15.12 -3.10 -16.99
CA PRO A 90 -14.22 -2.08 -16.46
C PRO A 90 -14.82 -1.33 -15.28
N VAL A 91 -13.97 -1.10 -14.27
CA VAL A 91 -14.28 -0.34 -13.07
C VAL A 91 -14.04 1.14 -13.33
N VAL A 92 -15.00 1.99 -12.99
CA VAL A 92 -14.86 3.44 -13.14
C VAL A 92 -14.34 4.01 -11.81
N ILE A 93 -13.18 4.64 -11.86
CA ILE A 93 -12.49 5.20 -10.69
C ILE A 93 -12.97 6.62 -10.44
N ASP A 94 -13.32 6.92 -9.19
CA ASP A 94 -13.75 8.23 -8.72
C ASP A 94 -12.57 9.03 -8.16
N SER A 95 -11.83 8.42 -7.24
CA SER A 95 -10.74 9.08 -6.52
C SER A 95 -9.59 8.13 -6.21
N VAL A 96 -8.40 8.71 -6.03
CA VAL A 96 -7.16 7.99 -5.74
C VAL A 96 -6.34 8.79 -4.73
N LYS A 97 -5.71 8.11 -3.77
CA LYS A 97 -4.83 8.74 -2.77
C LYS A 97 -3.81 7.73 -2.27
N GLY A 98 -2.54 8.10 -2.31
CA GLY A 98 -1.44 7.21 -1.97
C GLY A 98 -1.49 5.92 -2.80
N SER A 99 -1.51 4.77 -2.12
CA SER A 99 -1.62 3.44 -2.73
C SER A 99 -3.06 2.92 -2.86
N HIS A 100 -4.07 3.73 -2.56
CA HIS A 100 -5.47 3.31 -2.57
C HIS A 100 -6.24 4.01 -3.71
N MET A 101 -7.19 3.28 -4.29
CA MET A 101 -8.17 3.80 -5.23
C MET A 101 -9.59 3.49 -4.78
N TRP A 102 -10.51 4.37 -5.13
CA TRP A 102 -11.94 4.20 -4.89
C TRP A 102 -12.70 4.29 -6.22
N ASP A 103 -13.58 3.31 -6.44
CA ASP A 103 -14.51 3.36 -7.56
C ASP A 103 -15.77 4.17 -7.25
N ILE A 104 -16.58 4.44 -8.27
CA ILE A 104 -17.85 5.18 -8.12
C ILE A 104 -18.89 4.42 -7.28
N ASP A 105 -18.71 3.13 -7.10
CA ASP A 105 -19.53 2.27 -6.24
C ASP A 105 -19.09 2.31 -4.77
N GLY A 106 -17.95 2.95 -4.47
CA GLY A 106 -17.39 3.11 -3.13
C GLY A 106 -16.52 1.93 -2.67
N ASN A 107 -16.17 1.01 -3.57
CA ASN A 107 -15.23 -0.05 -3.27
C ASN A 107 -13.80 0.52 -3.24
N GLU A 108 -13.01 0.01 -2.31
CA GLU A 108 -11.62 0.40 -2.10
C GLU A 108 -10.70 -0.71 -2.58
N TYR A 109 -9.67 -0.33 -3.33
CA TYR A 109 -8.66 -1.24 -3.85
C TYR A 109 -7.26 -0.73 -3.55
N ILE A 110 -6.32 -1.67 -3.41
CA ILE A 110 -4.89 -1.35 -3.40
C ILE A 110 -4.42 -1.26 -4.85
N ASP A 111 -3.92 -0.09 -5.24
CA ASP A 111 -3.52 0.21 -6.62
C ASP A 111 -2.10 -0.28 -6.91
N TYR A 112 -2.00 -1.34 -7.72
CA TYR A 112 -0.73 -1.82 -8.30
C TYR A 112 -0.56 -1.42 -9.76
N VAL A 113 -1.54 -0.73 -10.35
CA VAL A 113 -1.43 -0.20 -11.71
C VAL A 113 -0.63 1.10 -11.69
N GLY A 114 -0.84 1.96 -10.68
CA GLY A 114 -0.07 3.19 -10.49
C GLY A 114 -0.15 4.13 -11.70
N SER A 115 -1.33 4.20 -12.31
CA SER A 115 -1.56 4.91 -13.59
C SER A 115 -0.62 4.48 -14.73
N TRP A 116 -0.13 3.23 -14.70
CA TRP A 116 0.86 2.68 -15.63
C TRP A 116 2.28 3.28 -15.50
N GLY A 117 2.63 3.84 -14.34
CA GLY A 117 3.98 4.35 -14.05
C GLY A 117 4.09 5.76 -13.42
N PRO A 118 3.23 6.74 -13.74
CA PRO A 118 3.35 8.10 -13.21
C PRO A 118 3.24 8.20 -11.68
N ALA A 119 2.48 7.32 -11.04
CA ALA A 119 2.18 7.39 -9.61
C ALA A 119 3.23 6.67 -8.75
N ILE A 120 4.52 6.88 -9.02
CA ILE A 120 5.62 6.24 -8.27
C ILE A 120 5.70 6.71 -6.80
N ILE A 121 5.44 7.99 -6.55
CA ILE A 121 5.38 8.58 -5.20
C ILE A 121 4.00 8.39 -4.54
N GLY A 122 3.09 7.67 -5.20
CA GLY A 122 1.69 7.54 -4.82
C GLY A 122 0.78 8.53 -5.55
N ASN A 123 -0.51 8.17 -5.63
CA ASN A 123 -1.52 9.00 -6.27
C ASN A 123 -1.88 10.22 -5.40
N ALA A 124 -2.10 11.37 -6.04
CA ALA A 124 -2.50 12.63 -5.37
C ALA A 124 -1.60 12.98 -4.17
N ASP A 125 -0.29 12.96 -4.37
CA ASP A 125 0.67 13.41 -3.38
C ASP A 125 0.44 14.90 -3.03
N ASP A 126 0.48 15.20 -1.73
CA ASP A 126 0.15 16.54 -1.23
C ASP A 126 1.21 17.58 -1.62
N GLU A 127 2.48 17.16 -1.73
CA GLU A 127 3.56 18.07 -2.12
C GLU A 127 3.38 18.49 -3.59
N VAL A 128 3.14 17.53 -4.48
CA VAL A 128 2.89 17.80 -5.89
C VAL A 128 1.60 18.59 -6.10
N TYR A 129 0.54 18.26 -5.37
CA TYR A 129 -0.75 18.94 -5.51
C TYR A 129 -0.65 20.41 -5.06
N PHE A 130 -0.19 20.65 -3.82
CA PHE A 130 -0.25 21.97 -3.20
C PHE A 130 0.91 22.90 -3.57
N PHE A 131 2.13 22.36 -3.74
CA PHE A 131 3.30 23.22 -4.02
C PHE A 131 3.59 23.39 -5.50
N ALA A 132 3.24 22.41 -6.34
CA ALA A 132 3.54 22.48 -7.77
C ALA A 132 2.30 22.81 -8.62
N LEU A 133 1.22 22.03 -8.48
CA LEU A 133 0.07 22.14 -9.38
C LEU A 133 -0.82 23.34 -9.07
N THR A 134 -1.30 23.51 -7.83
CA THR A 134 -2.24 24.58 -7.50
C THR A 134 -1.73 25.99 -7.83
N PRO A 135 -0.53 26.43 -7.41
CA PRO A 135 -0.05 27.77 -7.75
C PRO A 135 0.16 27.96 -9.26
N TYR A 136 0.62 26.91 -9.96
CA TYR A 136 0.81 26.95 -11.40
C TYR A 136 -0.53 27.09 -12.14
N LEU A 137 -1.55 26.35 -11.72
CA LEU A 137 -2.88 26.42 -12.33
C LEU A 137 -3.56 27.75 -12.04
N ASP A 138 -3.48 28.25 -10.81
CA ASP A 138 -4.01 29.57 -10.43
C ASP A 138 -3.37 30.69 -11.26
N GLU A 139 -2.06 30.61 -11.55
CA GLU A 139 -1.38 31.59 -12.40
C GLU A 139 -1.76 31.47 -13.89
N ASN A 140 -1.98 30.26 -14.41
CA ASN A 140 -2.07 30.04 -15.86
C ASN A 140 -3.50 29.89 -16.41
N LEU A 141 -4.45 29.44 -15.60
CA LEU A 141 -5.84 29.29 -16.05
C LEU A 141 -6.59 30.63 -16.09
N ASP A 142 -6.33 31.53 -15.14
CA ASP A 142 -6.97 32.85 -15.08
C ASP A 142 -6.50 33.79 -16.19
N ASN A 143 -5.32 33.51 -16.75
CA ASN A 143 -4.62 34.41 -17.65
C ASN A 143 -4.81 34.09 -19.14
N HIS A 144 -5.52 33.00 -19.52
CA HIS A 144 -5.68 32.55 -20.93
C HIS A 144 -4.38 32.45 -21.75
N HIS A 145 -3.22 32.50 -21.09
CA HIS A 145 -1.93 32.48 -21.74
C HIS A 145 -1.49 31.02 -21.89
N SER A 146 -1.15 30.64 -23.13
CA SER A 146 -0.68 29.30 -23.46
C SER A 146 0.47 28.88 -22.54
N PHE A 147 0.44 27.60 -22.13
CA PHE A 147 1.42 26.92 -21.26
C PHE A 147 2.83 27.54 -21.39
N PRO A 148 3.31 28.29 -20.38
CA PRO A 148 4.65 28.83 -20.43
C PRO A 148 5.61 27.66 -20.28
N TRP A 149 6.29 27.31 -21.37
CA TRP A 149 7.52 26.54 -21.28
C TRP A 149 8.39 27.13 -20.16
N PRO A 150 9.07 26.32 -19.35
CA PRO A 150 9.85 26.81 -18.24
C PRO A 150 10.78 27.89 -18.77
N ARG A 151 10.54 29.14 -18.36
CA ARG A 151 11.50 30.21 -18.61
C ARG A 151 12.77 29.76 -17.92
N PRO A 152 13.92 29.70 -18.62
CA PRO A 152 15.18 29.39 -17.99
C PRO A 152 15.31 30.28 -16.76
N LEU A 153 15.64 29.69 -15.62
CA LEU A 153 15.99 30.46 -14.42
C LEU A 153 16.98 31.52 -14.87
N ALA A 154 16.57 32.79 -14.76
CA ALA A 154 17.39 33.93 -15.17
C ALA A 154 18.73 33.82 -14.43
N GLY A 155 19.79 33.40 -15.14
CA GLY A 155 21.14 33.34 -14.58
C GLY A 155 22.00 32.11 -14.88
N LEU A 156 21.53 31.10 -15.62
CA LEU A 156 22.42 30.01 -16.06
C LEU A 156 22.90 30.25 -17.50
N PRO A 157 24.23 30.33 -17.75
CA PRO A 157 24.75 30.50 -19.09
C PRO A 157 24.39 29.26 -19.93
N ALA A 158 23.83 29.50 -21.10
CA ALA A 158 23.60 28.47 -22.11
C ALA A 158 24.95 27.85 -22.48
N PHE A 159 25.16 26.59 -22.13
CA PHE A 159 26.19 25.77 -22.74
C PHE A 159 25.72 25.45 -24.16
N CYS A 160 26.40 26.05 -25.13
CA CYS A 160 26.36 25.68 -26.54
C CYS A 160 27.37 24.55 -26.77
#